data_AF-A0A0N9HNM6-F1
#
_entry.id   AF-A0A0N9HNM6-F1
#
_cell.length_a   1.000
_cell.length_b   1.000
_cell.length_c   1.000
_cell.angle_alpha   90.00
_cell.angle_beta   90.00
_cell.angle_gamma   90.00
#
_symmetry.space_group_name_H-M   'P 1'
#
loop_
_entity.id
_entity.type
_entity.pdbx_description
1 polymer ?
#
loop_
_entity_poly.entity_id
_entity_poly.type
_entity_poly.pdbx_seq_one_letter_code
_entity_poly.pdbx_strand_id
1 'polypeptide(L)'
;MLSPEARIAADANKLLAELALLLPLSPRPSAPSPPPPPPLCLDALDIVQSLKVLACTDATIRALAHLFRTVQSNLQQASQESFRRLMATLALTSDVDEFESSEQALRTRYTWDYVVARNRLRDRMLEAVQVAKERVMASERDGCRGNFSVEVVEVLERA
;
A
#
# COMPACT_ATOMS: atom_id res chain seq x y z
N MET A 1 -60.28 -4.13 39.36
CA MET A 1 -59.56 -5.02 40.30
C MET A 1 -58.75 -5.99 39.46
N LEU A 2 -57.43 -6.04 39.64
CA LEU A 2 -56.58 -7.02 38.92
C LEU A 2 -56.94 -8.44 39.38
N SER A 3 -57.03 -9.37 38.44
CA SER A 3 -57.36 -10.76 38.75
C SER A 3 -56.25 -11.39 39.60
N PRO A 4 -56.56 -12.47 40.36
CA PRO A 4 -55.57 -13.17 41.17
C PRO A 4 -54.35 -13.61 40.34
N GLU A 5 -54.57 -14.03 39.09
CA GLU A 5 -53.51 -14.45 38.17
C GLU A 5 -52.59 -13.28 37.79
N ALA A 6 -53.15 -12.08 37.57
CA ALA A 6 -52.37 -10.90 37.22
C ALA A 6 -51.46 -10.45 38.36
N ARG A 7 -51.85 -10.68 39.62
CA ARG A 7 -51.01 -10.39 40.80
C ARG A 7 -49.87 -11.39 40.92
N ILE A 8 -50.15 -12.68 40.71
CA ILE A 8 -49.14 -13.73 40.72
C ILE A 8 -48.09 -13.50 39.62
N ALA A 9 -48.52 -13.12 38.41
CA ALA A 9 -47.61 -12.82 37.30
C ALA A 9 -46.73 -11.58 37.61
N ALA A 10 -47.30 -10.55 38.23
CA ALA A 10 -46.56 -9.35 38.62
C ALA A 10 -45.51 -9.67 39.70
N ASP A 11 -45.87 -10.45 40.72
CA ASP A 11 -44.96 -10.84 41.79
C ASP A 11 -43.84 -11.77 41.27
N ALA A 12 -44.18 -12.70 40.37
CA ALA A 12 -43.19 -13.56 39.71
C ALA A 12 -42.20 -12.76 38.86
N ASN A 13 -42.68 -11.80 38.07
CA ASN A 13 -41.81 -10.94 37.26
C ASN A 13 -40.90 -10.06 38.12
N LYS A 14 -41.41 -9.56 39.25
CA LYS A 14 -40.63 -8.77 40.20
C LYS A 14 -39.50 -9.61 40.82
N LEU A 15 -39.81 -10.83 41.25
CA LEU A 15 -38.80 -11.76 41.79
C LEU A 15 -37.76 -12.18 40.76
N LEU A 16 -38.17 -12.40 39.50
CA LEU A 16 -37.24 -12.70 38.42
C LEU A 16 -36.32 -11.52 38.10
N ALA A 17 -36.84 -10.29 38.15
CA ALA A 17 -36.04 -9.08 37.96
C ALA A 17 -35.02 -8.87 39.10
N GLU A 18 -35.40 -9.15 40.35
CA GLU A 18 -34.49 -9.10 41.51
C GLU A 18 -33.42 -10.19 41.44
N LEU A 19 -33.78 -11.41 41.00
CA LEU A 19 -32.83 -12.50 40.77
C LEU A 19 -31.83 -12.19 39.64
N ALA A 20 -32.28 -11.54 38.57
CA ALA A 20 -31.39 -11.13 37.47
C ALA A 20 -30.31 -10.13 37.91
N LEU A 21 -30.55 -9.36 38.99
CA LEU A 21 -29.57 -8.42 39.56
C LEU A 21 -28.60 -9.09 40.54
N LEU A 22 -28.99 -10.22 41.14
CA LEU A 22 -28.17 -10.96 42.12
C LEU A 22 -27.31 -12.04 41.48
N LEU A 23 -27.66 -12.49 40.27
CA LEU A 23 -26.83 -13.41 39.51
C LEU A 23 -25.63 -12.65 38.94
N PRO A 24 -24.38 -13.07 39.24
CA PRO A 24 -23.24 -12.54 38.51
C PRO A 24 -23.47 -12.83 37.04
N LEU A 25 -23.44 -11.80 36.19
CA LEU A 25 -23.49 -11.97 34.74
C LEU A 25 -22.47 -13.05 34.40
N SER A 26 -22.95 -14.23 34.00
CA SER A 26 -22.05 -15.29 33.56
C SER A 26 -21.14 -14.69 32.50
N PRO A 27 -19.80 -14.82 32.63
CA PRO A 27 -18.90 -14.31 31.63
C PRO A 27 -19.33 -14.91 30.30
N ARG A 28 -19.84 -14.05 29.41
CA ARG A 28 -20.25 -14.42 28.07
C ARG A 28 -19.03 -15.13 27.47
N PRO A 29 -19.15 -16.39 27.01
CA PRO A 29 -18.01 -17.10 26.45
C PRO A 29 -17.43 -16.22 25.36
N SER A 30 -16.16 -15.85 25.52
CA SER A 30 -15.42 -15.06 24.55
C SER A 30 -15.53 -15.77 23.22
N ALA A 31 -16.21 -15.16 22.24
CA ALA A 31 -16.22 -15.72 20.90
C ALA A 31 -14.77 -15.90 20.44
N PRO A 32 -14.41 -17.05 19.84
CA PRO A 32 -13.06 -17.27 19.36
C PRO A 32 -12.72 -16.17 18.35
N SER A 33 -11.57 -15.51 18.57
CA SER A 33 -11.06 -14.52 17.64
C SER A 33 -10.92 -15.15 16.25
N PRO A 34 -11.39 -14.50 15.17
CA PRO A 34 -11.19 -15.02 13.83
C PRO A 34 -9.69 -15.17 13.53
N PRO A 35 -9.30 -16.18 12.73
CA PRO A 35 -7.91 -16.39 12.36
C PRO A 35 -7.36 -15.18 11.57
N PRO A 36 -6.04 -14.95 11.63
CA PRO A 36 -5.42 -13.86 10.88
C PRO A 36 -5.64 -14.05 9.37
N PRO A 37 -6.00 -12.98 8.64
CA PRO A 37 -6.26 -13.08 7.21
C PRO A 37 -4.98 -13.45 6.44
N PRO A 38 -5.10 -14.24 5.37
CA PRO A 38 -3.97 -14.59 4.52
C PRO A 38 -3.36 -13.35 3.86
N PRO A 39 -2.03 -13.34 3.60
CA PRO A 39 -1.36 -12.20 2.98
C PRO A 39 -1.88 -11.92 1.56
N LEU A 40 -1.66 -10.68 1.10
CA LEU A 40 -1.90 -10.29 -0.29
C LEU A 40 -0.82 -10.89 -1.20
N CYS A 41 -1.25 -11.54 -2.28
CA CYS A 41 -0.35 -11.99 -3.35
C CYS A 41 -0.04 -10.80 -4.26
N LEU A 42 1.12 -10.16 -4.06
CA LEU A 42 1.54 -8.97 -4.79
C LEU A 42 2.75 -9.28 -5.69
N ASP A 43 2.54 -9.27 -7.00
CA ASP A 43 3.59 -9.61 -7.96
C ASP A 43 4.65 -8.52 -8.09
N ALA A 44 5.91 -8.94 -8.22
CA ALA A 44 6.99 -8.05 -8.55
C ALA A 44 7.06 -7.76 -10.06
N LEU A 45 7.34 -6.51 -10.44
CA LEU A 45 7.60 -6.12 -11.82
C LEU A 45 9.10 -5.91 -12.03
N ASP A 46 9.60 -6.31 -13.20
CA ASP A 46 10.96 -6.00 -13.65
C ASP A 46 10.92 -4.93 -14.74
N ILE A 47 11.84 -3.97 -14.66
CA ILE A 47 11.99 -2.85 -15.61
C ILE A 47 13.27 -2.95 -16.44
N VAL A 48 14.12 -3.96 -16.21
CA VAL A 48 15.42 -4.12 -16.89
C VAL A 48 15.26 -4.10 -18.40
N GLN A 49 14.28 -4.81 -18.95
CA GLN A 49 14.07 -4.85 -20.40
C GLN A 49 13.68 -3.49 -20.97
N SER A 50 12.84 -2.72 -20.26
CA SER A 50 12.47 -1.37 -20.66
C SER A 50 13.67 -0.41 -20.62
N LEU A 51 14.54 -0.54 -19.62
CA LEU A 51 15.76 0.26 -19.53
C LEU A 51 16.78 -0.08 -20.63
N LYS A 52 16.85 -1.36 -21.06
CA LYS A 52 17.67 -1.78 -22.21
C LYS A 52 17.20 -1.12 -23.51
N VAL A 53 15.88 -1.04 -23.74
CA VAL A 53 15.31 -0.36 -24.92
C VAL A 53 15.68 1.12 -24.95
N LEU A 54 15.84 1.76 -23.79
CA LEU A 54 16.30 3.16 -23.69
C LEU A 54 17.82 3.33 -23.95
N ALA A 55 18.53 2.25 -24.25
CA ALA A 55 19.99 2.22 -24.49
C ALA A 55 20.81 2.75 -23.30
N CYS A 56 20.34 2.52 -22.07
CA CYS A 56 21.12 2.79 -20.86
C CYS A 56 22.32 1.84 -20.76
N THR A 57 23.41 2.30 -20.13
CA THR A 57 24.56 1.42 -19.82
C THR A 57 24.17 0.36 -18.78
N ASP A 58 24.87 -0.77 -18.76
CA ASP A 58 24.62 -1.84 -17.77
C ASP A 58 24.79 -1.37 -16.31
N ALA A 59 25.67 -0.40 -16.06
CA ALA A 59 25.82 0.20 -14.74
C ALA A 59 24.55 0.98 -14.35
N THR A 60 24.05 1.82 -15.26
CA THR A 60 22.82 2.60 -15.06
C THR A 60 21.60 1.67 -14.92
N ILE A 61 21.48 0.63 -15.76
CA ILE A 61 20.41 -0.36 -15.68
C ILE A 61 20.39 -1.03 -14.31
N ARG A 62 21.55 -1.49 -13.81
CA ARG A 62 21.65 -2.14 -12.48
C ARG A 62 21.24 -1.20 -11.36
N ALA A 63 21.71 0.05 -11.37
CA ALA A 63 21.38 1.03 -10.35
C ALA A 63 19.89 1.36 -10.33
N LEU A 64 19.30 1.64 -11.51
CA LEU A 64 17.88 1.97 -11.64
C LEU A 64 16.97 0.78 -11.32
N ALA A 65 17.31 -0.42 -11.78
CA ALA A 65 16.56 -1.63 -11.44
C ALA A 65 16.66 -1.99 -9.95
N HIS A 66 17.78 -1.68 -9.30
CA HIS A 66 17.89 -1.83 -7.85
C HIS A 66 16.99 -0.82 -7.12
N LEU A 67 17.06 0.46 -7.50
CA LEU A 67 16.21 1.51 -6.92
C LEU A 67 14.72 1.20 -7.10
N PHE A 68 14.30 0.77 -8.30
CA PHE A 68 12.94 0.37 -8.57
C PHE A 68 12.47 -0.79 -7.68
N ARG A 69 13.29 -1.84 -7.54
CA ARG A 69 12.99 -2.98 -6.67
C ARG A 69 12.85 -2.56 -5.21
N THR A 70 13.70 -1.67 -4.72
CA THR A 70 13.62 -1.14 -3.35
C THR A 70 12.31 -0.39 -3.13
N VAL A 71 11.95 0.53 -4.02
CA VAL A 71 10.70 1.29 -3.90
C VAL A 71 9.48 0.38 -4.04
N GLN A 72 9.51 -0.60 -4.95
CA GLN A 72 8.45 -1.58 -5.10
C GLN A 72 8.28 -2.46 -3.85
N SER A 73 9.38 -2.89 -3.22
CA SER A 73 9.34 -3.64 -1.96
C SER A 73 8.68 -2.83 -0.85
N ASN A 74 9.03 -1.54 -0.74
CA ASN A 74 8.41 -0.65 0.24
C ASN A 74 6.91 -0.48 -0.03
N LEU A 75 6.51 -0.37 -1.31
CA LEU A 75 5.11 -0.30 -1.71
C LEU A 75 4.35 -1.58 -1.35
N GLN A 76 4.93 -2.76 -1.60
CA GLN A 76 4.34 -4.05 -1.21
C GLN A 76 4.13 -4.13 0.31
N GLN A 77 5.15 -3.77 1.08
CA GLN A 77 5.09 -3.78 2.54
C GLN A 77 4.00 -2.83 3.07
N ALA A 78 3.93 -1.61 2.54
CA ALA A 78 2.92 -0.62 2.93
C ALA A 78 1.49 -1.08 2.61
N SER A 79 1.27 -1.67 1.44
CA SER A 79 -0.02 -2.25 1.04
C SER A 79 -0.43 -3.42 1.93
N GLN A 80 0.50 -4.35 2.20
CA GLN A 80 0.24 -5.49 3.10
C GLN A 80 -0.08 -5.04 4.52
N GLU A 81 0.67 -4.07 5.05
CA GLU A 81 0.46 -3.60 6.41
C GLU A 81 -0.88 -2.86 6.54
N SER A 82 -1.23 -2.05 5.55
CA SER A 82 -2.51 -1.32 5.52
C SER A 82 -3.69 -2.28 5.42
N PHE A 83 -3.61 -3.29 4.56
CA PHE A 83 -4.61 -4.37 4.47
C PHE A 83 -4.75 -5.11 5.81
N ARG A 84 -3.63 -5.55 6.40
CA ARG A 84 -3.62 -6.27 7.69
C ARG A 84 -4.26 -5.45 8.81
N ARG A 85 -3.91 -4.16 8.92
CA ARG A 85 -4.48 -3.25 9.93
C ARG A 85 -5.99 -3.11 9.74
N LEU A 86 -6.45 -2.92 8.50
CA LEU A 86 -7.86 -2.71 8.23
C LEU A 86 -8.69 -3.99 8.45
N MET A 87 -8.15 -5.15 8.09
CA MET A 87 -8.77 -6.44 8.39
C MET A 87 -8.87 -6.70 9.90
N ALA A 88 -7.83 -6.33 10.66
CA ALA A 88 -7.88 -6.44 12.12
C ALA A 88 -8.98 -5.54 12.72
N THR A 89 -9.20 -4.35 12.17
CA THR A 89 -10.31 -3.48 12.58
C THR A 89 -11.65 -4.09 12.25
N LEU A 90 -11.82 -4.63 11.03
CA LEU A 90 -13.08 -5.27 10.62
C LEU A 90 -13.42 -6.50 11.47
N ALA A 91 -12.43 -7.30 11.84
CA ALA A 91 -12.61 -8.46 12.69
C ALA A 91 -13.19 -8.10 14.07
N LEU A 92 -13.01 -6.85 14.53
CA LEU A 92 -13.53 -6.36 15.81
C LEU A 92 -14.93 -5.76 15.70
N THR A 93 -15.35 -5.34 14.49
CA THR A 93 -16.58 -4.54 14.29
C THR A 93 -17.66 -5.24 13.51
N SER A 94 -17.34 -6.26 12.72
CA SER A 94 -18.25 -6.88 11.75
C SER A 94 -18.77 -8.24 12.22
N ASP A 95 -20.02 -8.54 11.85
CA ASP A 95 -20.56 -9.89 11.95
C ASP A 95 -19.88 -10.84 10.93
N VAL A 96 -19.93 -12.15 11.19
CA VAL A 96 -19.17 -13.17 10.43
C VAL A 96 -19.46 -13.11 8.92
N ASP A 97 -20.72 -12.95 8.52
CA ASP A 97 -21.11 -12.91 7.10
C ASP A 97 -20.65 -11.61 6.40
N GLU A 98 -20.63 -10.49 7.13
CA GLU A 98 -20.15 -9.20 6.61
C GLU A 98 -18.61 -9.18 6.48
N PHE A 99 -17.93 -9.94 7.33
CA PHE A 99 -16.48 -10.04 7.35
C PHE A 99 -15.93 -10.68 6.07
N GLU A 100 -16.48 -11.81 5.62
CA GLU A 100 -16.01 -12.51 4.40
C GLU A 100 -16.18 -11.67 3.13
N SER A 101 -17.35 -11.04 2.98
CA SER A 101 -17.63 -10.14 1.86
C SER A 101 -16.68 -8.93 1.86
N SER A 102 -16.45 -8.35 3.04
CA SER A 102 -15.52 -7.24 3.20
C SER A 102 -14.07 -7.64 2.93
N GLU A 103 -13.64 -8.82 3.35
CA GLU A 103 -12.30 -9.36 3.08
C GLU A 103 -12.04 -9.39 1.58
N GLN A 104 -12.93 -10.03 0.80
CA GLN A 104 -12.75 -10.20 -0.63
C GLN A 104 -12.73 -8.86 -1.38
N ALA A 105 -13.61 -7.93 -1.01
CA ALA A 105 -13.66 -6.58 -1.57
C ALA A 105 -12.35 -5.81 -1.30
N LEU A 106 -11.83 -5.89 -0.08
CA LEU A 106 -10.57 -5.24 0.30
C LEU A 106 -9.38 -5.87 -0.39
N ARG A 107 -9.35 -7.20 -0.50
CA ARG A 107 -8.28 -7.91 -1.19
C ARG A 107 -8.17 -7.45 -2.64
N THR A 108 -9.30 -7.38 -3.32
CA THR A 108 -9.40 -6.91 -4.71
C THR A 108 -8.92 -5.46 -4.81
N ARG A 109 -9.40 -4.59 -3.92
CA ARG A 109 -9.04 -3.17 -3.89
C ARG A 109 -7.55 -2.94 -3.66
N TYR A 110 -6.97 -3.52 -2.61
CA TYR A 110 -5.55 -3.32 -2.29
C TYR A 110 -4.61 -3.92 -3.35
N THR A 111 -5.00 -5.04 -3.96
CA THR A 111 -4.26 -5.63 -5.08
C THR A 111 -4.29 -4.70 -6.30
N TRP A 112 -5.46 -4.16 -6.63
CA TRP A 112 -5.61 -3.19 -7.72
C TRP A 112 -4.80 -1.92 -7.47
N ASP A 113 -4.94 -1.32 -6.29
CA ASP A 113 -4.23 -0.09 -5.90
C ASP A 113 -2.71 -0.29 -5.97
N TYR A 114 -2.23 -1.46 -5.53
CA TYR A 114 -0.82 -1.86 -5.67
C TYR A 114 -0.38 -1.91 -7.14
N VAL A 115 -1.13 -2.60 -8.00
CA VAL A 115 -0.81 -2.74 -9.43
C VAL A 115 -0.75 -1.36 -10.10
N VAL A 116 -1.72 -0.50 -9.82
CA VAL A 116 -1.77 0.87 -10.35
C VAL A 116 -0.57 1.68 -9.86
N ALA A 117 -0.25 1.65 -8.56
CA ALA A 117 0.87 2.38 -8.00
C ALA A 117 2.22 1.89 -8.55
N ARG A 118 2.40 0.57 -8.68
CA ARG A 118 3.60 -0.06 -9.27
C ARG A 118 3.79 0.35 -10.73
N ASN A 119 2.73 0.34 -11.53
CA ASN A 119 2.79 0.74 -12.94
C ASN A 119 3.11 2.25 -13.08
N ARG A 120 2.49 3.10 -12.25
CA ARG A 120 2.82 4.54 -12.21
C ARG A 120 4.28 4.79 -11.83
N LEU A 121 4.82 4.04 -10.88
CA LEU A 121 6.24 4.12 -10.51
C LEU A 121 7.13 3.78 -11.71
N ARG A 122 6.82 2.69 -12.43
CA ARG A 122 7.56 2.29 -13.64
C ARG A 122 7.54 3.43 -14.65
N ASP A 123 6.35 3.91 -15.00
CA ASP A 123 6.18 4.88 -16.08
C ASP A 123 6.92 6.18 -15.77
N ARG A 124 6.81 6.70 -14.54
CA ARG A 124 7.57 7.88 -14.09
C ARG A 124 9.07 7.68 -14.15
N MET A 125 9.56 6.49 -13.79
CA MET A 125 10.99 6.19 -13.81
C MET A 125 11.53 6.14 -15.25
N LEU A 126 10.80 5.49 -16.16
CA LEU A 126 11.17 5.42 -17.57
C LEU A 126 11.10 6.78 -18.26
N GLU A 127 10.07 7.57 -17.96
CA GLU A 127 9.93 8.96 -18.43
C GLU A 127 11.10 9.82 -17.95
N ALA A 128 11.45 9.75 -16.66
CA ALA A 128 12.58 10.50 -16.12
C ALA A 128 13.92 10.13 -16.80
N VAL A 129 14.13 8.85 -17.10
CA VAL A 129 15.31 8.38 -17.84
C VAL A 129 15.32 8.92 -19.27
N GLN A 130 14.18 8.88 -19.95
CA GLN A 130 14.05 9.40 -21.32
C GLN A 130 14.32 10.91 -21.37
N VAL A 131 13.72 11.69 -20.46
CA VAL A 131 13.96 13.13 -20.34
C VAL A 131 15.42 13.43 -20.02
N ALA A 132 16.05 12.66 -19.13
CA ALA A 132 17.48 12.83 -18.82
C ALA A 132 18.36 12.58 -20.04
N LYS A 133 18.06 11.53 -20.83
CA LYS A 133 18.77 11.21 -22.07
C LYS A 133 18.63 12.33 -23.10
N GLU A 134 17.43 12.84 -23.33
CA GLU A 134 17.19 13.94 -24.28
C GLU A 134 17.97 15.21 -23.91
N ARG A 135 18.06 15.54 -22.62
CA ARG A 135 18.85 16.68 -22.14
C ARG A 135 20.34 16.51 -22.43
N VAL A 136 20.90 15.31 -22.22
CA VAL A 136 22.32 15.03 -22.52
C VAL A 136 22.57 15.18 -24.03
N MET A 137 21.72 14.58 -24.86
CA MET A 137 21.84 14.69 -26.33
C MET A 137 21.71 16.13 -26.84
N ALA A 138 20.86 16.95 -26.22
CA ALA A 138 20.72 18.36 -26.56
C ALA A 138 21.97 19.16 -26.14
N SER A 139 22.51 18.89 -24.95
CA SER A 139 23.71 19.55 -24.44
C SER A 139 24.96 19.21 -25.26
N GLU A 140 25.08 18.00 -25.81
CA GLU A 140 26.18 17.61 -26.70
C GLU A 140 26.13 18.33 -28.04
N ARG A 141 24.94 18.71 -28.52
CA ARG A 141 24.77 19.47 -29.78
C ARG A 141 25.12 20.95 -29.62
N ASP A 142 24.79 21.54 -28.48
CA ASP A 142 25.13 22.95 -28.17
C ASP A 142 26.58 23.11 -27.67
N GLY A 143 27.17 22.06 -27.09
CA GLY A 143 28.53 22.06 -26.54
C GLY A 143 29.68 22.13 -27.55
N CYS A 144 29.42 22.03 -28.85
CA CYS A 144 30.44 22.14 -29.91
C CYS A 144 30.71 23.58 -30.40
N ARG A 145 30.15 24.61 -29.75
CA ARG A 145 30.45 26.04 -30.03
C ARG A 145 30.87 26.78 -28.76
N GLY A 146 32.05 26.48 -28.25
CA GLY A 146 32.60 27.13 -27.06
C GLY A 146 34.13 27.21 -27.05
N ASN A 147 34.70 28.01 -27.96
CA ASN A 147 35.80 28.96 -27.75
C ASN A 147 36.99 28.71 -26.79
N PHE A 148 37.37 27.49 -26.42
CA PHE A 148 38.61 27.32 -25.64
C PHE A 148 39.90 27.58 -26.43
N SER A 149 39.83 27.64 -27.76
CA SER A 149 41.03 27.80 -28.61
C SER A 149 41.37 29.24 -28.99
N VAL A 150 40.48 30.21 -28.78
CA VAL A 150 40.75 31.62 -29.15
C VAL A 150 41.31 32.40 -27.97
N GLU A 151 40.77 32.18 -26.76
CA GLU A 151 41.22 32.90 -25.56
C GLU A 151 42.61 32.45 -25.08
N VAL A 152 42.98 31.18 -25.28
CA VAL A 152 44.32 30.67 -24.92
C VAL A 152 45.41 31.15 -25.89
N VAL A 153 45.07 31.39 -27.16
CA VAL A 153 46.01 31.95 -28.14
C VAL A 153 46.26 33.44 -27.87
N GLU A 154 45.22 34.21 -27.53
CA GLU A 154 45.40 35.63 -27.17
C GLU A 154 46.22 35.85 -25.89
N VAL A 155 46.23 34.90 -24.95
CA VAL A 155 47.06 34.98 -23.74
C VAL A 155 48.53 34.61 -24.03
N LEU A 156 48.79 33.73 -25.00
CA LEU A 156 50.15 33.34 -25.40
C LEU A 156 50.82 34.33 -26.37
N GLU A 157 50.05 35.16 -27.08
CA GLU A 157 50.59 36.22 -27.95
C GLU A 157 50.86 37.54 -27.19
N ARG A 158 50.53 37.62 -25.90
CA ARG A 158 50.74 38.79 -25.04
C ARG A 158 51.82 38.61 -23.95
N ALA A 159 52.48 37.45 -23.90
CA ALA A 159 53.58 37.13 -22.98
C ALA A 159 54.92 37.10 -23.72
#